data_AF-X1HPI5-F1
#
_entry.id   AF-X1HPI5-F1
#
_cell.length_a   1.000
_cell.length_b   1.000
_cell.length_c   1.000
_cell.angle_alpha   90.00
_cell.angle_beta   90.00
_cell.angle_gamma   90.00
#
_symmetry.space_group_name_H-M   'P 1'
#
loop_
_entity.id
_entity.type
_entity.pdbx_description
1 polymer ?
#
loop_
_entity_poly.entity_id
_entity_poly.type
_entity_poly.pdbx_seq_one_letter_code
_entity_poly.pdbx_strand_id
1 'polypeptide(L)'
;MENHIFTFHQFYNFNHAWYVSVAIEHAMIAMAPALAQISRWDLGGVSIDFDPVKQQPVIYIYDAYRGGIGISEQLYFNLTELLNLSFKLIESCSCKSSNGCPACVMSPKCGNNNDPL
;
A
#
# COMPACT_ATOMS: atom_id res chain seq x y z
N MET A 1 -16.00 -12.82 -5.44
CA MET A 1 -15.51 -11.57 -4.82
C MET A 1 -14.01 -11.67 -4.89
N GLU A 2 -13.43 -11.15 -5.96
CA GLU A 2 -12.01 -11.25 -6.25
C GLU A 2 -11.29 -10.22 -5.39
N ASN A 3 -10.34 -10.65 -4.56
CA ASN A 3 -9.45 -9.72 -3.89
C ASN A 3 -8.60 -9.07 -4.98
N HIS A 4 -8.68 -7.75 -5.15
CA HIS A 4 -7.88 -7.06 -6.17
C HIS A 4 -6.40 -7.09 -5.76
N ILE A 5 -5.60 -7.85 -6.51
CA ILE A 5 -4.18 -8.12 -6.23
C ILE A 5 -3.34 -7.05 -6.93
N PHE A 6 -2.57 -6.26 -6.18
CA PHE A 6 -1.65 -5.27 -6.76
C PHE A 6 -0.26 -5.89 -6.90
N THR A 7 0.05 -6.35 -8.12
CA THR A 7 1.37 -6.90 -8.45
C THR A 7 2.28 -5.80 -8.97
N PHE A 8 3.27 -5.39 -8.17
CA PHE A 8 4.31 -4.47 -8.59
C PHE A 8 5.37 -5.23 -9.41
N HIS A 9 5.49 -4.92 -10.69
CA HIS A 9 6.41 -5.62 -11.61
C HIS A 9 7.73 -4.84 -11.85
N GLN A 10 7.96 -3.72 -11.14
CA GLN A 10 9.02 -2.75 -11.49
C GLN A 10 10.17 -2.56 -10.49
N PHE A 11 10.17 -3.23 -9.33
CA PHE A 11 11.25 -3.08 -8.33
C PHE A 11 12.09 -4.37 -8.23
N TYR A 12 12.92 -4.63 -9.25
CA TYR A 12 13.88 -5.74 -9.25
C TYR A 12 15.15 -5.37 -8.48
N ASN A 13 15.22 -5.72 -7.19
CA ASN A 13 16.47 -6.08 -6.48
C ASN A 13 16.17 -6.72 -5.09
N PHE A 14 16.63 -7.95 -4.90
CA PHE A 14 16.11 -8.95 -3.96
C PHE A 14 16.42 -8.77 -2.45
N ASN A 15 17.09 -7.70 -2.01
CA ASN A 15 17.45 -7.53 -0.59
C ASN A 15 16.70 -6.40 0.15
N HIS A 16 15.98 -5.53 -0.56
CA HIS A 16 15.24 -4.40 0.02
C HIS A 16 13.77 -4.30 -0.41
N ALA A 17 13.29 -5.27 -1.20
CA ALA A 17 11.95 -5.23 -1.81
C ALA A 17 10.81 -5.24 -0.77
N TRP A 18 11.00 -5.94 0.34
CA TRP A 18 10.07 -5.99 1.48
C TRP A 18 9.77 -4.62 2.10
N TYR A 19 10.83 -3.88 2.43
CA TYR A 19 10.76 -2.58 3.07
C TYR A 19 9.98 -1.58 2.21
N VAL A 20 10.31 -1.60 0.91
CA VAL A 20 9.70 -0.72 -0.08
C VAL A 20 8.24 -1.08 -0.29
N SER A 21 7.88 -2.37 -0.31
CA SER A 21 6.48 -2.77 -0.50
C SER A 21 5.60 -2.35 0.68
N VAL A 22 6.05 -2.53 1.93
CA VAL A 22 5.32 -2.06 3.12
C VAL A 22 5.13 -0.54 3.12
N ALA A 23 6.17 0.21 2.77
CA ALA A 23 6.08 1.67 2.69
C ALA A 23 5.07 2.15 1.64
N ILE A 24 5.08 1.51 0.46
CA ILE A 24 4.15 1.81 -0.64
C ILE A 24 2.72 1.45 -0.24
N GLU A 25 2.50 0.28 0.37
CA GLU A 25 1.19 -0.14 0.87
C GLU A 25 0.58 0.90 1.81
N HIS A 26 1.35 1.34 2.81
CA HIS A 26 0.90 2.34 3.76
C HIS A 26 0.57 3.68 3.10
N ALA A 27 1.42 4.14 2.17
CA ALA A 27 1.19 5.38 1.43
C ALA A 27 -0.07 5.30 0.54
N MET A 28 -0.29 4.17 -0.13
CA MET A 28 -1.49 3.93 -0.93
C MET A 28 -2.76 3.94 -0.07
N ILE A 29 -2.78 3.25 1.06
CA ILE A 29 -3.94 3.25 1.97
C ILE A 29 -4.16 4.64 2.57
N ALA A 30 -3.10 5.39 2.86
CA ALA A 30 -3.19 6.77 3.34
C ALA A 30 -3.77 7.73 2.28
N MET A 31 -3.45 7.52 0.99
CA MET A 31 -3.92 8.37 -0.11
C MET A 31 -5.25 7.93 -0.73
N ALA A 32 -5.71 6.69 -0.51
CA ALA A 32 -6.98 6.18 -1.02
C ALA A 32 -8.21 7.08 -0.76
N PRO A 33 -8.37 7.73 0.42
CA PRO A 33 -9.45 8.68 0.67
C PRO A 33 -9.57 9.80 -0.37
N ALA A 34 -8.46 10.22 -0.99
CA ALA A 34 -8.45 11.27 -2.01
C ALA A 34 -9.18 10.87 -3.30
N LEU A 35 -9.29 9.57 -3.58
CA LEU A 35 -9.91 9.05 -4.80
C LEU A 35 -11.28 8.41 -4.56
N ALA A 36 -11.48 7.81 -3.39
CA ALA A 36 -12.67 7.01 -3.11
C ALA A 36 -13.61 7.61 -2.05
N GLN A 37 -13.28 8.77 -1.45
CA GLN A 37 -14.11 9.43 -0.41
C GLN A 37 -14.45 8.52 0.78
N ILE A 38 -13.51 7.63 1.13
CA ILE A 38 -13.62 6.68 2.23
C ILE A 38 -12.77 7.13 3.42
N SER A 39 -12.98 6.47 4.56
CA SER A 39 -11.96 6.44 5.58
C SER A 39 -10.86 5.47 5.16
N ARG A 40 -9.59 5.80 5.41
CA ARG A 40 -8.50 4.81 5.27
C ARG A 40 -8.72 3.57 6.16
N TRP A 41 -9.61 3.66 7.15
CA TRP A 41 -9.98 2.53 8.00
C TRP A 41 -10.85 1.49 7.26
N ASP A 42 -11.45 1.86 6.14
CA ASP A 42 -12.29 0.98 5.31
C ASP A 42 -11.47 0.03 4.43
N LEU A 43 -10.14 0.16 4.47
CA LEU A 43 -9.19 -0.70 3.78
C LEU A 43 -8.28 -1.45 4.76
N GLY A 44 -7.89 -2.65 4.34
CA GLY A 44 -6.75 -3.40 4.87
C GLY A 44 -5.66 -3.53 3.82
N GLY A 45 -4.46 -3.86 4.27
CA GLY A 45 -3.31 -4.09 3.43
C GLY A 45 -2.47 -5.26 3.94
N VAL A 46 -1.77 -5.92 3.02
CA VAL A 46 -0.69 -6.84 3.35
C VAL A 46 0.33 -6.84 2.21
N SER A 47 1.59 -6.66 2.56
CA SER A 47 2.72 -6.82 1.67
C SER A 47 3.29 -8.21 1.91
N ILE A 48 3.67 -8.90 0.83
CA ILE A 48 4.37 -10.18 0.90
C ILE A 48 5.57 -10.16 -0.05
N ASP A 49 6.71 -10.65 0.42
CA ASP A 49 7.94 -10.72 -0.37
C ASP A 49 7.88 -11.71 -1.51
N PHE A 50 7.17 -12.81 -1.31
CA PHE A 50 7.02 -13.84 -2.31
C PHE A 50 5.64 -14.47 -2.22
N ASP A 51 4.80 -14.12 -3.19
CA ASP A 51 3.55 -14.81 -3.40
C ASP A 51 3.79 -16.15 -4.13
N PRO A 52 3.41 -17.30 -3.57
CA PRO A 52 3.63 -18.60 -4.20
C PRO A 52 2.78 -18.82 -5.46
N VAL A 53 1.72 -18.05 -5.68
CA VAL A 53 0.87 -18.14 -6.87
C VAL A 53 1.39 -17.21 -7.96
N LYS A 54 1.69 -15.95 -7.62
CA LYS A 54 2.20 -14.95 -8.57
C LYS A 54 3.70 -15.07 -8.81
N GLN A 55 4.44 -15.80 -7.97
CA GLN A 55 5.89 -16.01 -8.05
C GLN A 55 6.70 -14.70 -8.01
N GLN A 56 6.21 -13.71 -7.25
CA GLN A 56 6.83 -12.39 -7.12
C GLN A 56 6.39 -11.68 -5.82
N PRO A 57 7.03 -10.57 -5.43
CA PRO A 57 6.49 -9.70 -4.38
C PRO A 57 5.14 -9.10 -4.79
N VAL A 58 4.23 -8.98 -3.83
CA VAL A 58 2.86 -8.52 -4.04
C VAL A 58 2.39 -7.67 -2.87
N ILE A 59 1.67 -6.58 -3.19
CA ILE A 59 0.90 -5.82 -2.21
C ILE A 59 -0.57 -6.15 -2.44
N TYR A 60 -1.25 -6.53 -1.37
CA TYR A 60 -2.69 -6.72 -1.34
C TYR A 60 -3.32 -5.52 -0.65
N ILE A 61 -4.29 -4.89 -1.30
CA ILE A 61 -5.18 -3.90 -0.66
C ILE A 61 -6.60 -4.37 -0.89
N TYR A 62 -7.37 -4.45 0.19
CA TYR A 62 -8.69 -5.05 0.18
C TYR A 62 -9.65 -4.30 1.09
N ASP A 63 -10.94 -4.45 0.82
CA ASP A 63 -11.99 -3.84 1.63
C ASP A 63 -12.00 -4.48 3.02
N ALA A 64 -12.01 -3.65 4.06
CA ALA A 64 -12.12 -4.13 5.44
C ALA A 64 -13.51 -4.72 5.75
N TYR A 65 -14.51 -4.38 4.93
CA TYR A 65 -15.86 -4.90 5.07
C TYR A 65 -15.97 -6.35 4.57
N ARG A 66 -16.63 -7.21 5.35
CA ARG A 66 -16.83 -8.62 4.96
C ARG A 66 -17.69 -8.71 3.70
N GLY A 67 -17.20 -9.43 2.70
CA GLY A 67 -17.83 -9.53 1.38
C GLY A 67 -17.40 -8.44 0.40
N GLY A 68 -16.70 -7.39 0.86
CA GLY A 68 -16.32 -6.28 0.02
C GLY A 68 -17.52 -5.40 -0.38
N ILE A 69 -17.25 -4.14 -0.58
CA ILE A 69 -18.22 -3.12 -1.01
C ILE A 69 -17.73 -2.36 -2.27
N GLY A 70 -16.60 -2.77 -2.85
CA GLY A 70 -16.10 -2.28 -4.13
C GLY A 70 -15.08 -1.14 -4.02
N ILE A 71 -14.54 -0.86 -2.84
CA ILE A 71 -13.56 0.23 -2.67
C ILE A 71 -12.25 -0.12 -3.38
N SER A 72 -11.70 -1.30 -3.11
CA SER A 72 -10.48 -1.80 -3.73
C SER A 72 -10.61 -1.95 -5.25
N GLU A 73 -11.80 -2.31 -5.74
CA GLU A 73 -12.12 -2.33 -7.18
C GLU A 73 -12.03 -0.93 -7.80
N GLN A 74 -12.68 0.06 -7.18
CA GLN A 74 -12.61 1.46 -7.62
C GLN A 74 -11.17 1.99 -7.62
N LEU A 75 -10.40 1.67 -6.57
CA LEU A 75 -8.99 2.07 -6.48
C LEU A 75 -8.14 1.38 -7.54
N TYR A 76 -8.46 0.13 -7.90
CA TYR A 76 -7.79 -0.59 -8.98
C TYR A 76 -7.97 0.12 -10.32
N PHE A 77 -9.18 0.59 -10.65
CA PHE A 77 -9.41 1.37 -11.86
C PHE A 77 -8.68 2.72 -11.86
N ASN A 78 -8.35 3.27 -10.69
CA ASN A 78 -7.61 4.53 -10.53
C ASN A 78 -6.15 4.30 -10.05
N LEU A 79 -5.60 3.11 -10.27
CA LEU A 79 -4.33 2.69 -9.67
C LEU A 79 -3.17 3.65 -9.98
N THR A 80 -3.04 4.07 -11.24
CA THR A 80 -1.98 5.00 -11.65
C THR A 80 -2.05 6.32 -10.89
N GLU A 81 -3.26 6.84 -10.68
CA GLU A 81 -3.46 8.07 -9.92
C GLU A 81 -3.14 7.87 -8.43
N LEU A 82 -3.58 6.73 -7.86
CA LEU A 82 -3.27 6.36 -6.48
C LEU A 82 -1.76 6.27 -6.24
N LEU A 83 -1.02 5.65 -7.17
CA LEU A 83 0.43 5.56 -7.11
C LEU A 83 1.10 6.92 -7.23
N ASN A 84 0.63 7.78 -8.13
CA ASN A 84 1.16 9.14 -8.27
C ASN A 84 0.93 9.98 -7.00
N LEU A 85 -0.25 9.87 -6.38
CA LEU A 85 -0.55 10.52 -5.10
C LEU A 85 0.34 10.00 -3.97
N SER A 86 0.53 8.68 -3.90
CA SER A 86 1.39 8.03 -2.92
C SER A 86 2.85 8.45 -3.08
N PHE A 87 3.34 8.51 -4.33
CA PHE A 87 4.67 8.99 -4.65
C PHE A 87 4.86 10.45 -4.23
N LYS A 88 3.92 11.34 -4.58
CA LYS A 88 3.95 12.76 -4.16
C LYS A 88 3.93 12.93 -2.64
N LEU A 89 3.17 12.11 -1.92
CA LEU A 89 3.16 12.12 -0.45
C LEU A 89 4.56 11.83 0.11
N ILE A 90 5.21 10.79 -0.42
CA ILE A 90 6.54 10.38 0.03
C ILE A 90 7.58 11.44 -0.37
N GLU A 91 7.58 11.90 -1.62
CA GLU A 91 8.53 12.88 -2.16
C GLU A 91 8.44 14.25 -1.45
N SER A 92 7.23 14.69 -1.09
CA SER A 92 7.02 15.98 -0.43
C SER A 92 7.30 15.96 1.08
N CYS A 93 7.52 14.78 1.68
CA CYS A 93 7.75 14.67 3.11
C CYS A 93 9.13 15.22 3.49
N SER A 94 9.17 16.18 4.42
CA SER A 94 10.41 16.82 4.89
C SER A 94 11.10 16.06 6.04
N CYS A 95 10.75 14.79 6.28
CA CYS A 95 11.34 14.03 7.38
C CYS A 95 12.80 13.67 7.08
N LYS A 96 13.66 13.71 8.10
CA LYS A 96 15.09 13.35 7.99
C LYS A 96 15.37 11.87 8.28
N SER A 97 14.33 11.10 8.58
CA SER A 97 14.43 9.68 8.91
C SER A 97 14.65 8.87 7.64
N SER A 98 15.65 7.97 7.65
CA SER A 98 15.85 6.98 6.58
C SER A 98 14.70 5.98 6.47
N ASN A 99 13.97 5.80 7.56
CA ASN A 99 12.91 4.81 7.73
C ASN A 99 11.50 5.44 7.55
N GLY A 100 11.46 6.72 7.16
CA GLY A 100 10.24 7.51 7.05
C GLY A 100 9.62 7.86 8.41
N CYS A 101 8.37 8.32 8.39
CA CYS A 101 7.64 8.81 9.56
C CYS A 101 6.11 8.59 9.47
N PRO A 102 5.35 8.85 10.55
CA PRO A 102 3.88 8.76 10.57
C PRO A 102 3.14 9.60 9.54
N ALA A 103 3.79 10.59 8.93
CA ALA A 103 3.18 11.45 7.94
C ALA A 103 3.29 10.91 6.50
N CYS A 104 4.23 10.00 6.21
CA CYS A 104 4.47 9.53 4.83
C CYS A 104 4.28 8.03 4.62
N VAL A 105 4.94 7.18 5.40
CA VAL A 105 5.02 5.74 5.12
C VAL A 105 4.66 4.84 6.30
N MET A 106 4.42 5.38 7.50
CA MET A 106 4.00 4.58 8.65
C MET A 106 2.49 4.58 8.79
N SER A 107 1.94 3.42 9.15
CA SER A 107 0.51 3.22 9.41
C SER A 107 0.27 2.87 10.88
N PRO A 108 -0.73 3.51 11.53
CA PRO A 108 -1.17 3.09 12.87
C PRO A 108 -1.94 1.76 12.84
N LYS A 109 -2.29 1.25 11.65
CA LYS A 109 -2.94 -0.07 11.45
C LYS A 109 -1.93 -1.18 11.19
N CYS A 110 -0.63 -0.87 11.09
CA CYS A 110 0.38 -1.87 10.76
C CYS A 110 0.48 -2.91 11.87
N GLY A 111 0.09 -4.16 11.56
CA GLY A 111 0.15 -5.27 12.51
C GLY A 111 1.56 -5.67 12.94
N ASN A 112 2.58 -5.27 12.17
CA ASN A 112 3.99 -5.53 12.48
C ASN A 112 4.69 -4.30 13.10
N ASN A 113 3.95 -3.37 13.71
CA ASN A 113 4.50 -2.16 14.35
C ASN A 113 5.36 -1.28 13.43
N ASN A 114 5.05 -1.23 12.14
CA ASN A 114 5.84 -0.55 11.12
C ASN A 114 7.26 -1.11 10.96
N ASP A 115 7.57 -2.28 11.53
CA ASP A 115 8.79 -2.99 11.20
C ASP A 115 8.60 -3.72 9.86
N PRO A 116 9.54 -3.63 8.93
CA PRO A 116 10.90 -3.15 9.14
C PRO A 116 11.20 -1.79 8.49
N LEU A 117 10.24 -0.86 8.44
CA LEU A 117 10.45 0.48 7.84
C LEU A 117 11.70 1.17 8.41
#